data_AF-A0A959CHH8-F1
#
_entry.id   AF-A0A959CHH8-F1
#
_cell.length_a   1.000
_cell.length_b   1.000
_cell.length_c   1.000
_cell.angle_alpha   90.00
_cell.angle_beta   90.00
_cell.angle_gamma   90.00
#
_symmetry.space_group_name_H-M   'P 1'
#
loop_
_entity.id
_entity.type
_entity.pdbx_description
1 polymer ?
#
loop_
_entity_poly.entity_id
_entity_poly.type
_entity_poly.pdbx_seq_one_letter_code
_entity_poly.pdbx_strand_id
1 'polypeptide(L)'
;TEVQGVFDNNQMESFAIGDLNHDGFLDVYGGYANVYTTPSNIDDVIWLNDAASGNNFITVNLVGVACNRNGIGARIEAYGPWGIQAREVRAGESYGIMNSMAQHFGLGTFEHVDSLVIRWPNGNIDKIEDLAASQFITVIENNCISPDAYIEYEGSTVMCEGDTLQLWAPEGFAYLWSTGDTTQSIAATDAGTYNVTVYDGSDCFGVSPGVAITLDPDATPSVEAAGATRFCRGGSVFLVASEAESYFWSTGDTTAFIEVAEGGDYTVTTPGLCREFTSAPVSITVLESPAPEIESAGVVDGQALVSAIGDSILWYDGPGAAAPIASGSLLSVPIDSDSTFYAENITRYPGELFLTGMMEHQGGNYSGNQYNGAVIFDCLSPFTLREVLVYTDTDGPR
;
A
#
# COMPACT_ATOMS: atom_id res chain seq x y z
N THR A 1 -31.12 -17.26 -10.35
CA THR A 1 -31.02 -18.14 -9.17
C THR A 1 -31.47 -17.33 -7.96
N GLU A 2 -32.38 -17.84 -7.14
CA GLU A 2 -32.76 -17.16 -5.89
C GLU A 2 -31.63 -17.34 -4.87
N VAL A 3 -31.05 -16.25 -4.38
CA VAL A 3 -30.06 -16.30 -3.29
C VAL A 3 -30.83 -16.29 -1.97
N GLN A 4 -30.87 -17.44 -1.30
CA GLN A 4 -31.44 -17.57 0.05
C GLN A 4 -30.46 -16.97 1.06
N GLY A 5 -30.94 -16.30 2.10
CA GLY A 5 -30.06 -15.87 3.20
C GLY A 5 -29.55 -14.43 3.16
N VAL A 6 -29.92 -13.64 2.15
CA VAL A 6 -29.26 -12.33 1.87
C VAL A 6 -29.55 -11.26 2.93
N PHE A 7 -30.65 -11.38 3.68
CA PHE A 7 -31.10 -10.36 4.63
C PHE A 7 -31.18 -10.89 6.08
N ASP A 8 -30.59 -12.05 6.35
CA ASP A 8 -31.02 -12.92 7.45
C ASP A 8 -30.27 -12.64 8.77
N ASN A 9 -29.26 -11.77 8.71
CA ASN A 9 -28.30 -11.54 9.78
C ASN A 9 -28.05 -10.05 10.06
N ASN A 10 -29.09 -9.20 10.06
CA ASN A 10 -29.11 -7.88 10.75
C ASN A 10 -27.87 -6.96 10.58
N GLN A 11 -27.07 -7.16 9.53
CA GLN A 11 -25.76 -6.52 9.30
C GLN A 11 -25.68 -5.90 7.90
N MET A 12 -26.50 -6.33 6.94
CA MET A 12 -26.71 -5.56 5.72
C MET A 12 -27.68 -4.42 6.05
N GLU A 13 -27.13 -3.23 6.24
CA GLU A 13 -27.85 -2.04 6.72
C GLU A 13 -28.44 -1.22 5.56
N SER A 14 -27.92 -1.43 4.35
CA SER A 14 -28.38 -0.75 3.15
C SER A 14 -28.11 -1.57 1.90
N PHE A 15 -28.90 -1.34 0.85
CA PHE A 15 -28.57 -1.79 -0.51
C PHE A 15 -28.83 -0.70 -1.55
N ALA A 16 -28.23 -0.86 -2.71
CA ALA A 16 -28.45 -0.05 -3.90
C ALA A 16 -28.63 -0.97 -5.12
N ILE A 17 -29.46 -0.53 -6.07
CA ILE A 17 -29.71 -1.21 -7.34
C ILE A 17 -29.23 -0.32 -8.49
N GLY A 18 -28.57 -0.91 -9.47
CA GLY A 18 -28.09 -0.26 -10.69
C GLY A 18 -27.61 -1.29 -11.70
N ASP A 19 -27.23 -0.87 -12.89
CA ASP A 19 -26.59 -1.72 -13.90
C ASP A 19 -25.12 -1.26 -13.96
N LEU A 20 -24.25 -1.95 -13.23
CA LEU A 20 -22.90 -1.46 -12.91
C LEU A 20 -21.91 -1.71 -14.05
N ASN A 21 -22.12 -2.80 -14.78
CA ASN A 21 -21.29 -3.23 -15.91
C ASN A 21 -21.91 -2.88 -17.28
N HIS A 22 -23.06 -2.19 -17.30
CA HIS A 22 -23.77 -1.76 -18.51
C HIS A 22 -24.16 -2.93 -19.42
N ASP A 23 -24.57 -4.07 -18.85
CA ASP A 23 -24.93 -5.27 -19.60
C ASP A 23 -26.44 -5.44 -19.84
N GLY A 24 -27.25 -4.53 -19.27
CA GLY A 24 -28.72 -4.55 -19.38
C GLY A 24 -29.41 -5.28 -18.24
N PHE A 25 -28.66 -5.80 -17.28
CA PHE A 25 -29.18 -6.50 -16.11
C PHE A 25 -28.95 -5.67 -14.84
N LEU A 26 -29.98 -5.59 -14.00
CA LEU A 26 -29.86 -4.88 -12.73
C LEU A 26 -29.06 -5.73 -11.74
N ASP A 27 -27.99 -5.14 -11.25
CA ASP A 27 -27.11 -5.58 -10.18
C ASP A 27 -27.56 -5.01 -8.82
N VAL A 28 -27.03 -5.62 -7.76
CA VAL A 28 -27.25 -5.19 -6.38
C VAL A 28 -25.92 -4.97 -5.69
N TYR A 29 -25.78 -3.84 -5.02
CA TYR A 29 -24.71 -3.59 -4.05
C TYR A 29 -25.30 -3.58 -2.64
N GLY A 30 -24.76 -4.40 -1.74
CA GLY A 30 -25.13 -4.46 -0.33
C GLY A 30 -24.05 -3.87 0.55
N GLY A 31 -24.43 -2.88 1.35
CA GLY A 31 -23.58 -2.26 2.37
C GLY A 31 -23.72 -2.96 3.72
N TYR A 32 -22.60 -3.44 4.25
CA TYR A 32 -22.54 -4.13 5.54
C TYR A 32 -21.89 -3.24 6.60
N ALA A 33 -22.67 -2.90 7.63
CA ALA A 33 -22.23 -2.02 8.71
C ALA A 33 -22.66 -2.57 10.07
N ASN A 34 -21.93 -2.18 11.12
CA ASN A 34 -22.33 -2.36 12.50
C ASN A 34 -22.95 -1.02 12.98
N VAL A 35 -24.27 -0.92 13.02
CA VAL A 35 -24.98 0.31 13.43
C VAL A 35 -24.67 1.47 12.49
N TYR A 36 -25.31 1.46 11.32
CA TYR A 36 -25.42 2.56 10.34
C TYR A 36 -24.13 3.05 9.68
N THR A 37 -23.13 3.51 10.45
CA THR A 37 -21.93 4.19 9.94
C THR A 37 -20.61 3.58 10.42
N THR A 38 -20.64 2.56 11.29
CA THR A 38 -19.42 1.85 11.67
C THR A 38 -19.18 0.70 10.70
N PRO A 39 -18.00 0.62 10.05
CA PRO A 39 -17.68 -0.52 9.19
C PRO A 39 -17.90 -1.84 9.93
N SER A 40 -18.53 -2.79 9.26
CA SER A 40 -18.60 -4.15 9.78
C SER A 40 -17.28 -4.88 9.54
N ASN A 41 -17.16 -6.11 10.05
CA ASN A 41 -16.08 -7.03 9.69
C ASN A 41 -16.44 -7.93 8.49
N ILE A 42 -17.51 -7.59 7.77
CA ILE A 42 -17.98 -8.22 6.55
C ILE A 42 -17.76 -7.20 5.43
N ASP A 43 -17.10 -7.64 4.37
CA ASP A 43 -16.92 -6.79 3.19
C ASP A 43 -18.26 -6.51 2.53
N ASP A 44 -18.39 -5.32 1.95
CA ASP A 44 -19.53 -5.01 1.09
C ASP A 44 -19.58 -5.96 -0.11
N VAL A 45 -20.78 -6.29 -0.56
CA VAL A 45 -20.98 -7.31 -1.59
C VAL A 45 -21.64 -6.71 -2.81
N ILE A 46 -21.08 -6.99 -3.98
CA ILE A 46 -21.71 -6.77 -5.28
C ILE A 46 -22.23 -8.11 -5.78
N TRP A 47 -23.52 -8.17 -6.09
CA TRP A 47 -24.12 -9.25 -6.85
C TRP A 47 -24.35 -8.77 -8.28
N LEU A 48 -23.50 -9.26 -9.18
CA LEU A 48 -23.67 -9.05 -10.62
C LEU A 48 -24.73 -10.01 -11.14
N ASN A 49 -25.70 -9.47 -11.87
CA ASN A 49 -26.77 -10.25 -12.46
C ASN A 49 -26.36 -10.75 -13.85
N ASP A 50 -25.76 -11.92 -13.88
CA ASP A 50 -25.27 -12.58 -15.09
C ASP A 50 -26.37 -13.31 -15.90
N ALA A 51 -27.64 -13.00 -15.66
CA ALA A 51 -28.75 -13.70 -16.29
C ALA A 51 -28.71 -13.51 -17.81
N ALA A 52 -28.18 -14.49 -18.54
CA ALA A 52 -28.14 -14.54 -20.00
C ALA A 52 -29.53 -14.72 -20.64
N SER A 53 -30.46 -13.81 -20.36
CA SER A 53 -31.78 -13.79 -20.97
C SER A 53 -31.76 -12.89 -22.20
N GLY A 54 -32.32 -13.34 -23.32
CA GLY A 54 -32.54 -12.50 -24.51
C GLY A 54 -33.69 -11.50 -24.34
N ASN A 55 -33.93 -11.03 -23.11
CA ASN A 55 -34.94 -10.02 -22.83
C ASN A 55 -34.34 -8.65 -23.13
N ASN A 56 -35.15 -7.82 -23.76
CA ASN A 56 -34.84 -6.45 -24.06
C ASN A 56 -35.15 -5.54 -22.86
N PHE A 57 -34.46 -4.40 -22.82
CA PHE A 57 -34.59 -3.41 -21.77
C PHE A 57 -34.51 -2.00 -22.35
N ILE A 58 -34.80 -0.98 -21.54
CA ILE A 58 -34.25 0.34 -21.78
C ILE A 58 -33.88 0.98 -20.45
N THR A 59 -32.70 1.60 -20.42
CA THR A 59 -32.23 2.35 -19.25
C THR A 59 -32.17 3.82 -19.62
N VAL A 60 -32.84 4.67 -18.84
CA VAL A 60 -33.01 6.10 -19.13
C VAL A 60 -32.34 6.95 -18.06
N ASN A 61 -31.30 7.68 -18.43
CA ASN A 61 -30.71 8.76 -17.65
C ASN A 61 -31.36 10.09 -18.06
N LEU A 62 -31.52 11.01 -17.10
CA LEU A 62 -32.06 12.33 -17.36
C LEU A 62 -31.05 13.41 -17.02
N VAL A 63 -30.96 14.42 -17.89
CA VAL A 63 -30.14 15.61 -17.69
C VAL A 63 -31.04 16.83 -17.75
N GLY A 64 -31.27 17.44 -16.58
CA GLY A 64 -32.00 18.69 -16.47
C GLY A 64 -31.20 19.87 -17.04
N VAL A 65 -31.91 20.81 -17.65
CA VAL A 65 -31.37 22.06 -18.18
C VAL A 65 -31.96 23.24 -17.41
N ALA A 66 -33.29 23.32 -17.33
CA ALA A 66 -34.02 24.35 -16.59
C ALA A 66 -34.41 23.88 -15.19
N CYS A 67 -34.65 22.57 -15.02
CA CYS A 67 -34.83 21.96 -13.71
C CYS A 67 -33.47 21.59 -13.06
N ASN A 68 -33.49 20.83 -11.97
CA ASN A 68 -32.23 20.38 -11.35
C ASN A 68 -31.48 19.45 -12.31
N ARG A 69 -30.14 19.54 -12.32
CA ARG A 69 -29.28 18.88 -13.31
C ARG A 69 -29.49 17.36 -13.41
N ASN A 70 -29.86 16.73 -12.30
CA ASN A 70 -30.06 15.28 -12.22
C ASN A 70 -31.50 14.85 -12.56
N GLY A 71 -32.39 15.78 -12.90
CA GLY A 71 -33.79 15.47 -13.19
C GLY A 71 -34.58 14.93 -11.99
N ILE A 72 -34.11 15.12 -10.75
CA ILE A 72 -34.75 14.60 -9.53
C ILE A 72 -36.20 15.11 -9.45
N GLY A 73 -37.15 14.19 -9.26
CA GLY A 73 -38.59 14.44 -9.27
C GLY A 73 -39.24 14.33 -10.65
N ALA A 74 -38.47 14.10 -11.73
CA ALA A 74 -39.03 13.80 -13.03
C ALA A 74 -39.69 12.42 -13.03
N ARG A 75 -40.81 12.31 -13.75
CA ARG A 75 -41.54 11.05 -13.95
C ARG A 75 -41.40 10.59 -15.39
N ILE A 76 -40.94 9.37 -15.60
CA ILE A 76 -40.75 8.74 -16.90
C ILE A 76 -41.83 7.67 -17.08
N GLU A 77 -42.60 7.75 -18.15
CA GLU A 77 -43.64 6.79 -18.51
C GLU A 77 -43.30 6.14 -19.85
N ALA A 78 -43.04 4.84 -19.85
CA ALA A 78 -42.80 4.03 -21.04
C ALA A 78 -44.08 3.30 -21.44
N TYR A 79 -44.55 3.56 -22.66
CA TYR A 79 -45.76 2.99 -23.25
C TYR A 79 -45.38 1.93 -24.28
N GLY A 80 -46.07 0.79 -24.26
CA GLY A 80 -45.92 -0.26 -25.27
C GLY A 80 -47.09 -1.24 -25.25
N PRO A 81 -47.02 -2.35 -26.01
CA PRO A 81 -48.05 -3.39 -25.99
C PRO A 81 -48.32 -3.99 -24.59
N TRP A 82 -47.35 -3.88 -23.68
CA TRP A 82 -47.47 -4.27 -22.27
C TRP A 82 -48.25 -3.27 -21.40
N GLY A 83 -48.70 -2.14 -21.95
CA GLY A 83 -49.34 -1.05 -21.21
C GLY A 83 -48.33 0.05 -20.84
N ILE A 84 -48.37 0.50 -19.58
CA ILE A 84 -47.55 1.61 -19.09
C ILE A 84 -46.66 1.12 -17.95
N GLN A 85 -45.37 1.38 -18.06
CA GLN A 85 -44.44 1.33 -16.93
C GLN A 85 -44.05 2.75 -16.56
N ALA A 86 -44.00 3.05 -15.26
CA ALA A 86 -43.58 4.37 -14.78
C ALA A 86 -42.42 4.24 -13.80
N ARG A 87 -41.50 5.20 -13.86
CA ARG A 87 -40.37 5.39 -12.95
C ARG A 87 -40.26 6.87 -12.59
N GLU A 88 -39.65 7.15 -11.44
CA GLU A 88 -39.40 8.51 -10.98
C GLU A 88 -37.95 8.63 -10.60
N VAL A 89 -37.28 9.68 -11.06
CA VAL A 89 -35.90 9.94 -10.65
C VAL A 89 -35.91 10.45 -9.23
N ARG A 90 -35.24 9.75 -8.33
CA ARG A 90 -35.23 10.02 -6.90
C ARG A 90 -33.80 10.18 -6.39
N ALA A 91 -33.66 10.92 -5.30
CA ALA A 91 -32.42 11.03 -4.56
C ALA A 91 -32.61 10.41 -3.18
N GLY A 92 -31.64 9.62 -2.73
CA GLY A 92 -31.62 9.02 -1.39
C GLY A 92 -32.62 7.88 -1.19
N GLU A 93 -32.46 6.77 -1.92
CA GLU A 93 -33.33 5.59 -1.79
C GLU A 93 -32.80 4.49 -0.85
N SER A 94 -31.83 4.82 0.01
CA SER A 94 -31.28 3.91 1.03
C SER A 94 -30.54 4.71 2.11
N TYR A 95 -29.99 4.05 3.12
CA TYR A 95 -29.19 4.69 4.16
C TYR A 95 -27.69 4.64 3.80
N GLY A 96 -27.03 5.80 3.67
CA GLY A 96 -25.59 5.88 3.37
C GLY A 96 -25.19 5.53 1.92
N ILE A 97 -26.10 4.92 1.15
CA ILE A 97 -25.95 4.63 -0.28
C ILE A 97 -27.23 4.99 -1.04
N MET A 98 -27.18 4.98 -2.37
CA MET A 98 -28.34 5.30 -3.21
C MET A 98 -28.40 4.41 -4.45
N ASN A 99 -29.61 4.08 -4.87
CA ASN A 99 -29.85 3.46 -6.18
C ASN A 99 -29.30 4.35 -7.30
N SER A 100 -29.03 3.72 -8.45
CA SER A 100 -28.72 4.45 -9.66
C SER A 100 -29.82 5.46 -9.99
N MET A 101 -29.42 6.65 -10.45
CA MET A 101 -30.37 7.63 -11.00
C MET A 101 -30.87 7.20 -12.39
N ALA A 102 -30.24 6.20 -13.01
CA ALA A 102 -30.68 5.61 -14.26
C ALA A 102 -31.96 4.78 -14.06
N GLN A 103 -32.99 5.08 -14.84
CA GLN A 103 -34.28 4.44 -14.70
C GLN A 103 -34.41 3.27 -15.67
N HIS A 104 -34.41 2.06 -15.12
CA HIS A 104 -34.48 0.82 -15.89
C HIS A 104 -35.92 0.33 -16.11
N PHE A 105 -36.20 -0.08 -17.34
CA PHE A 105 -37.45 -0.68 -17.79
C PHE A 105 -37.15 -2.02 -18.47
N GLY A 106 -37.58 -3.12 -17.86
CA GLY A 106 -37.56 -4.43 -18.50
C GLY A 106 -38.69 -4.54 -19.53
N LEU A 107 -38.36 -4.92 -20.76
CA LEU A 107 -39.28 -4.97 -21.90
C LEU A 107 -39.58 -6.41 -22.34
N GLY A 108 -38.95 -7.43 -21.75
CA GLY A 108 -39.17 -8.82 -22.15
C GLY A 108 -38.78 -9.03 -23.62
N THR A 109 -39.64 -9.61 -24.45
CA THR A 109 -39.31 -9.84 -25.87
C THR A 109 -39.65 -8.67 -26.79
N PHE A 110 -40.12 -7.53 -26.27
CA PHE A 110 -40.51 -6.40 -27.11
C PHE A 110 -39.29 -5.61 -27.57
N GLU A 111 -39.23 -5.32 -28.88
CA GLU A 111 -38.07 -4.67 -29.51
C GLU A 111 -38.15 -3.15 -29.54
N HIS A 112 -39.31 -2.57 -29.16
CA HIS A 112 -39.56 -1.13 -29.21
C HIS A 112 -40.45 -0.67 -28.04
N VAL A 113 -40.25 0.58 -27.63
CA VAL A 113 -41.16 1.37 -26.78
C VAL A 113 -41.92 2.33 -27.69
N ASP A 114 -43.26 2.20 -27.73
CA ASP A 114 -44.13 3.01 -28.60
C ASP A 114 -43.95 4.51 -28.31
N SER A 115 -43.94 4.88 -27.02
CA SER A 115 -43.53 6.22 -26.61
C SER A 115 -42.97 6.27 -25.20
N LEU A 116 -41.95 7.11 -25.01
CA LEU A 116 -41.39 7.46 -23.72
C LEU A 116 -41.77 8.91 -23.41
N VAL A 117 -42.50 9.14 -22.31
CA VAL A 117 -42.94 10.47 -21.88
C VAL A 117 -42.22 10.85 -20.59
N ILE A 118 -41.43 11.90 -20.63
CA ILE A 118 -40.71 12.45 -19.48
C ILE A 118 -41.43 13.71 -19.02
N ARG A 119 -41.95 13.70 -17.79
CA ARG A 119 -42.56 14.86 -17.13
C ARG A 119 -41.56 15.43 -16.15
N TRP A 120 -41.01 16.60 -16.46
CA TRP A 120 -40.00 17.26 -15.65
C TRP A 120 -40.62 17.99 -14.43
N PRO A 121 -39.86 18.21 -13.34
CA PRO A 121 -40.37 18.86 -12.12
C PRO A 121 -40.93 20.27 -12.32
N ASN A 122 -40.48 20.97 -13.36
CA ASN A 122 -40.95 22.32 -13.70
C ASN A 122 -42.20 22.31 -14.61
N GLY A 123 -42.73 21.14 -14.96
CA GLY A 123 -43.92 20.97 -15.80
C GLY A 123 -43.64 20.78 -17.29
N ASN A 124 -42.38 20.84 -17.73
CA ASN A 124 -42.01 20.50 -19.10
C ASN A 124 -42.28 19.03 -19.40
N ILE A 125 -42.54 18.71 -20.67
CA ILE A 125 -42.80 17.35 -21.13
C ILE A 125 -42.00 17.08 -22.38
N ASP A 126 -41.10 16.09 -22.32
CA ASP A 126 -40.49 15.48 -23.49
C ASP A 126 -41.24 14.21 -23.86
N LYS A 127 -41.43 14.00 -25.17
CA LYS A 127 -41.99 12.76 -25.72
C LYS A 127 -41.10 12.25 -26.83
N ILE A 128 -40.65 11.01 -26.68
CA ILE A 128 -39.91 10.25 -27.69
C ILE A 128 -40.83 9.16 -28.20
N GLU A 129 -40.91 8.97 -29.51
CA GLU A 129 -41.73 7.93 -30.15
C GLU A 129 -40.85 6.88 -30.81
N ASP A 130 -41.35 5.64 -30.89
CA ASP A 130 -40.72 4.51 -31.57
C ASP A 130 -39.25 4.30 -31.18
N LEU A 131 -39.01 4.15 -29.89
CA LEU A 131 -37.67 4.01 -29.33
C LEU A 131 -37.28 2.54 -29.33
N ALA A 132 -36.21 2.20 -30.05
CA ALA A 132 -35.69 0.83 -30.06
C ALA A 132 -35.35 0.35 -28.65
N ALA A 133 -35.48 -0.94 -28.40
CA ALA A 133 -35.11 -1.54 -27.13
C ALA A 133 -33.61 -1.88 -27.08
N SER A 134 -33.19 -2.41 -25.93
CA SER A 134 -31.85 -2.91 -25.61
C SER A 134 -30.77 -1.83 -25.73
N GLN A 135 -31.03 -0.67 -25.12
CA GLN A 135 -30.10 0.45 -25.11
C GLN A 135 -30.14 1.24 -23.81
N PHE A 136 -29.05 1.97 -23.57
CA PHE A 136 -28.95 3.01 -22.56
C PHE A 136 -29.10 4.34 -23.27
N ILE A 137 -30.02 5.19 -22.81
CA ILE A 137 -30.20 6.52 -23.35
C ILE A 137 -30.09 7.58 -22.27
N THR A 138 -29.62 8.76 -22.66
CA THR A 138 -29.68 9.95 -21.83
C THR A 138 -30.60 10.96 -22.50
N VAL A 139 -31.62 11.45 -21.80
CA VAL A 139 -32.54 12.47 -22.33
C VAL A 139 -32.20 13.82 -21.71
N ILE A 140 -31.96 14.82 -22.55
CA ILE A 140 -31.68 16.20 -22.16
C ILE A 140 -32.98 17.00 -22.25
N GLU A 141 -33.38 17.62 -21.14
CA GLU A 141 -34.64 18.36 -20.99
C GLU A 141 -34.90 19.34 -22.15
N ASN A 142 -36.04 19.15 -22.85
CA ASN A 142 -36.50 19.94 -23.99
C ASN A 142 -35.48 20.10 -25.13
N ASN A 143 -34.56 19.14 -25.28
CA ASN A 143 -33.51 19.21 -26.27
C ASN A 143 -33.52 17.95 -27.14
N CYS A 144 -33.00 16.85 -26.62
CA CYS A 144 -32.65 15.70 -27.44
C CYS A 144 -32.42 14.43 -26.61
N ILE A 145 -32.25 13.31 -27.29
CA ILE A 145 -31.58 12.13 -26.74
C ILE A 145 -30.09 12.30 -27.03
N SER A 146 -29.29 12.29 -25.97
CA SER A 146 -27.83 12.33 -26.02
C SER A 146 -27.29 11.30 -27.02
N PRO A 147 -26.34 11.68 -27.89
CA PRO A 147 -25.56 10.69 -28.62
C PRO A 147 -24.83 9.76 -27.66
N ASP A 148 -24.60 8.53 -28.10
CA ASP A 148 -23.79 7.55 -27.37
C ASP A 148 -22.31 8.00 -27.40
N ALA A 149 -21.75 8.23 -26.23
CA ALA A 149 -20.40 8.74 -26.05
C ALA A 149 -19.56 7.70 -25.33
N TYR A 150 -18.50 7.24 -25.97
CA TYR A 150 -17.57 6.26 -25.41
C TYR A 150 -16.13 6.62 -25.79
N ILE A 151 -15.18 6.00 -25.09
CA ILE A 151 -13.75 6.10 -25.40
C ILE A 151 -13.25 4.69 -25.73
N GLU A 152 -12.72 4.53 -26.93
CA GLU A 152 -11.97 3.34 -27.35
C GLU A 152 -10.47 3.55 -27.13
N TYR A 153 -9.77 2.49 -26.77
CA TYR A 153 -8.30 2.46 -26.65
C TYR A 153 -7.79 1.01 -26.75
N GLU A 154 -6.52 0.85 -27.10
CA GLU A 154 -5.85 -0.45 -27.14
C GLU A 154 -4.68 -0.47 -26.14
N GLY A 155 -4.62 -1.49 -25.28
CA GLY A 155 -3.54 -1.66 -24.30
C GLY A 155 -3.96 -1.40 -22.86
N SER A 156 -2.97 -1.18 -22.01
CA SER A 156 -3.14 -0.96 -20.56
C SER A 156 -3.38 0.53 -20.25
N THR A 157 -4.23 0.81 -19.26
CA THR A 157 -4.37 2.15 -18.66
C THR A 157 -3.38 2.42 -17.54
N VAL A 158 -2.59 1.41 -17.13
CA VAL A 158 -1.40 1.56 -16.30
C VAL A 158 -0.19 1.73 -17.21
N MET A 159 0.47 2.89 -17.14
CA MET A 159 1.54 3.29 -18.07
C MET A 159 2.83 3.69 -17.35
N CYS A 160 3.93 3.72 -18.07
CA CYS A 160 5.20 4.27 -17.60
C CYS A 160 5.29 5.78 -17.83
N GLU A 161 6.13 6.47 -17.06
CA GLU A 161 6.42 7.88 -17.31
C GLU A 161 7.00 8.05 -18.74
N GLY A 162 6.35 8.90 -19.54
CA GLY A 162 6.73 9.16 -20.93
C GLY A 162 6.04 8.26 -21.97
N ASP A 163 5.29 7.24 -21.53
CA ASP A 163 4.42 6.48 -22.43
C ASP A 163 3.26 7.32 -22.93
N THR A 164 2.55 6.81 -23.94
CA THR A 164 1.37 7.44 -24.49
C THR A 164 0.33 6.39 -24.86
N LEU A 165 -0.89 6.56 -24.35
CA LEU A 165 -2.05 5.79 -24.78
C LEU A 165 -2.91 6.66 -25.70
N GLN A 166 -3.26 6.12 -26.87
CA GLN A 166 -4.22 6.78 -27.76
C GLN A 166 -5.65 6.47 -27.32
N LEU A 167 -6.46 7.51 -27.22
CA LEU A 167 -7.89 7.44 -26.91
C LEU A 167 -8.70 7.95 -28.11
N TRP A 168 -9.74 7.23 -28.50
CA TRP A 168 -10.62 7.59 -29.62
C TRP A 168 -12.06 7.78 -29.18
N ALA A 169 -12.68 8.87 -29.61
CA ALA A 169 -14.12 9.09 -29.53
C ALA A 169 -14.83 8.52 -30.78
N PRO A 170 -16.16 8.26 -30.71
CA PRO A 170 -16.95 7.83 -31.87
C PRO A 170 -16.84 8.80 -33.05
N GLU A 171 -16.86 8.28 -34.27
CA GLU A 171 -16.82 9.10 -35.49
C GLU A 171 -18.09 9.94 -35.69
N GLY A 172 -17.97 11.06 -36.41
CA GLY A 172 -19.12 11.84 -36.90
C GLY A 172 -19.64 12.93 -35.96
N PHE A 173 -18.96 13.18 -34.84
CA PHE A 173 -19.34 14.21 -33.86
C PHE A 173 -18.34 15.38 -33.83
N ALA A 174 -18.70 16.46 -33.13
CA ALA A 174 -17.73 17.43 -32.62
C ALA A 174 -17.33 17.05 -31.18
N TYR A 175 -16.09 17.35 -30.77
CA TYR A 175 -15.52 16.80 -29.54
C TYR A 175 -15.08 17.90 -28.57
N LEU A 176 -15.17 17.61 -27.28
CA LEU A 176 -14.53 18.36 -26.20
C LEU A 176 -14.02 17.36 -25.15
N TRP A 177 -12.73 17.10 -25.16
CA TRP A 177 -12.07 16.25 -24.17
C TRP A 177 -11.89 16.98 -22.85
N SER A 178 -11.74 16.23 -21.74
CA SER A 178 -11.41 16.79 -20.43
C SER A 178 -10.07 17.55 -20.41
N THR A 179 -9.19 17.30 -21.38
CA THR A 179 -7.94 18.05 -21.63
C THR A 179 -8.19 19.42 -22.30
N GLY A 180 -9.37 19.64 -22.86
CA GLY A 180 -9.72 20.80 -23.68
C GLY A 180 -9.53 20.58 -25.19
N ASP A 181 -9.03 19.41 -25.60
CA ASP A 181 -8.86 19.08 -27.02
C ASP A 181 -10.21 18.87 -27.73
N THR A 182 -10.22 19.09 -29.06
CA THR A 182 -11.44 19.00 -29.89
C THR A 182 -11.30 18.07 -31.10
N THR A 183 -10.23 17.27 -31.13
CA THR A 183 -10.01 16.23 -32.14
C THR A 183 -10.74 14.94 -31.77
N GLN A 184 -11.01 14.06 -32.75
CA GLN A 184 -11.63 12.76 -32.48
C GLN A 184 -10.78 11.89 -31.56
N SER A 185 -9.45 12.00 -31.62
CA SER A 185 -8.54 11.25 -30.78
C SER A 185 -7.57 12.17 -30.05
N ILE A 186 -7.09 11.70 -28.90
CA ILE A 186 -6.05 12.37 -28.11
C ILE A 186 -4.99 11.36 -27.66
N ALA A 187 -3.81 11.91 -27.33
CA ALA A 187 -2.73 11.20 -26.67
C ALA A 187 -2.81 11.45 -25.15
N ALA A 188 -3.12 10.42 -24.37
CA ALA A 188 -3.02 10.48 -22.91
C ALA A 188 -1.58 10.14 -22.49
N THR A 189 -0.92 11.08 -21.81
CA THR A 189 0.47 10.93 -21.31
C THR A 189 0.56 10.99 -19.79
N ASP A 190 -0.41 11.64 -19.15
CA ASP A 190 -0.36 11.97 -17.73
C ASP A 190 -1.37 11.10 -16.97
N ALA A 191 -1.09 10.82 -15.69
CA ALA A 191 -2.08 10.19 -14.82
C ALA A 191 -3.29 11.11 -14.64
N GLY A 192 -4.49 10.53 -14.68
CA GLY A 192 -5.74 11.26 -14.54
C GLY A 192 -6.92 10.54 -15.16
N THR A 193 -8.11 11.12 -15.00
CA THR A 193 -9.33 10.60 -15.64
C THR A 193 -9.64 11.41 -16.89
N TYR A 194 -9.70 10.72 -18.02
CA TYR A 194 -10.05 11.28 -19.32
C TYR A 194 -11.52 10.99 -19.65
N ASN A 195 -12.26 12.00 -20.07
CA ASN A 195 -13.61 11.85 -20.63
C ASN A 195 -13.73 12.72 -21.88
N VAL A 196 -14.68 12.38 -22.75
CA VAL A 196 -14.99 13.16 -23.94
C VAL A 196 -16.47 13.53 -23.95
N THR A 197 -16.75 14.80 -24.26
CA THR A 197 -18.08 15.24 -24.64
C THR A 197 -18.18 15.25 -26.16
N VAL A 198 -19.17 14.56 -26.72
CA VAL A 198 -19.44 14.52 -28.15
C VAL A 198 -20.72 15.31 -28.46
N TYR A 199 -20.73 16.07 -29.54
CA TYR A 199 -21.88 16.88 -29.99
C TYR A 199 -22.32 16.43 -31.37
N ASP A 200 -23.62 16.22 -31.56
CA ASP A 200 -24.20 15.74 -32.83
C ASP A 200 -24.46 16.85 -33.87
N GLY A 201 -24.06 18.09 -33.55
CA GLY A 201 -24.26 19.26 -34.40
C GLY A 201 -25.65 19.93 -34.27
N SER A 202 -26.54 19.40 -33.43
CA SER A 202 -27.88 19.95 -33.15
C SER A 202 -28.03 20.51 -31.72
N ASP A 203 -26.92 20.96 -31.12
CA ASP A 203 -26.79 21.37 -29.71
C ASP A 203 -27.11 20.25 -28.69
N CYS A 204 -27.21 19.01 -29.15
CA CYS A 204 -27.20 17.83 -28.30
C CYS A 204 -25.77 17.42 -27.97
N PHE A 205 -25.59 16.83 -26.79
CA PHE A 205 -24.28 16.34 -26.37
C PHE A 205 -24.39 15.06 -25.54
N GLY A 206 -23.37 14.21 -25.62
CA GLY A 206 -23.17 13.07 -24.76
C GLY A 206 -21.80 13.13 -24.10
N VAL A 207 -21.69 12.62 -22.88
CA VAL A 207 -20.44 12.58 -22.13
C VAL A 207 -20.07 11.13 -21.87
N SER A 208 -18.85 10.73 -22.23
CA SER A 208 -18.38 9.37 -22.00
C SER A 208 -18.18 9.09 -20.51
N PRO A 209 -18.20 7.81 -20.09
CA PRO A 209 -17.54 7.40 -18.86
C PRO A 209 -16.07 7.86 -18.83
N GLY A 210 -15.53 8.01 -17.62
CA GLY A 210 -14.13 8.39 -17.44
C GLY A 210 -13.18 7.19 -17.58
N VAL A 211 -12.14 7.32 -18.41
CA VAL A 211 -11.03 6.38 -18.48
C VAL A 211 -9.94 6.85 -17.53
N ALA A 212 -9.66 6.07 -16.48
CA ALA A 212 -8.62 6.37 -15.51
C ALA A 212 -7.26 5.84 -16.00
N ILE A 213 -6.34 6.76 -16.25
CA ILE A 213 -4.94 6.49 -16.55
C ILE A 213 -4.14 6.63 -15.25
N THR A 214 -3.35 5.62 -14.93
CA THR A 214 -2.46 5.63 -13.77
C THR A 214 -1.03 5.42 -14.24
N LEU A 215 -0.09 6.15 -13.64
CA LEU A 215 1.33 5.88 -13.85
C LEU A 215 1.78 4.83 -12.84
N ASP A 216 2.58 3.86 -13.30
CA ASP A 216 3.23 2.89 -12.44
C ASP A 216 4.04 3.63 -11.36
N PRO A 217 3.73 3.46 -10.06
CA PRO A 217 4.45 4.16 -9.01
C PRO A 217 5.91 3.71 -8.97
N ASP A 218 6.82 4.67 -8.88
CA ASP A 218 8.22 4.40 -8.58
C ASP A 218 8.35 3.93 -7.11
N ALA A 219 8.17 2.63 -6.89
CA ALA A 219 8.28 2.01 -5.59
C ALA A 219 9.69 1.43 -5.41
N THR A 220 10.62 2.30 -4.99
CA THR A 220 11.95 1.85 -4.62
C THR A 220 11.87 0.94 -3.38
N PRO A 221 12.34 -0.33 -3.44
CA PRO A 221 12.26 -1.23 -2.32
C PRO A 221 13.12 -0.74 -1.15
N SER A 222 12.70 -1.04 0.08
CA SER A 222 13.47 -0.79 1.30
C SER A 222 14.03 -2.09 1.87
N VAL A 223 15.15 -1.98 2.59
CA VAL A 223 15.76 -3.10 3.32
C VAL A 223 15.90 -2.72 4.79
N GLU A 224 15.37 -3.57 5.67
CA GLU A 224 15.48 -3.43 7.11
C GLU A 224 16.36 -4.55 7.69
N ALA A 225 17.29 -4.19 8.56
CA ALA A 225 18.07 -5.17 9.30
C ALA A 225 17.32 -5.59 10.57
N ALA A 226 16.98 -6.87 10.68
CA ALA A 226 16.33 -7.46 11.86
C ALA A 226 17.35 -7.74 12.98
N GLY A 227 18.21 -6.77 13.29
CA GLY A 227 19.28 -6.90 14.28
C GLY A 227 20.42 -5.91 14.07
N ALA A 228 21.53 -6.12 14.80
CA ALA A 228 22.72 -5.30 14.65
C ALA A 228 23.40 -5.57 13.30
N THR A 229 23.75 -4.51 12.56
CA THR A 229 24.54 -4.60 11.32
C THR A 229 26.06 -4.60 11.57
N ARG A 230 26.46 -4.52 12.84
CA ARG A 230 27.85 -4.58 13.28
C ARG A 230 28.00 -5.64 14.36
N PHE A 231 28.75 -6.69 14.06
CA PHE A 231 28.91 -7.86 14.94
C PHE A 231 30.30 -8.49 14.81
N CYS A 232 30.70 -9.27 15.82
CA CYS A 232 31.94 -10.05 15.76
C CYS A 232 31.82 -11.21 14.76
N ARG A 233 32.96 -11.65 14.21
CA ARG A 233 33.02 -12.84 13.36
C ARG A 233 32.28 -14.03 13.98
N GLY A 234 31.46 -14.69 13.17
CA GLY A 234 30.57 -15.77 13.60
C GLY A 234 29.16 -15.31 13.97
N GLY A 235 28.92 -14.00 14.05
CA GLY A 235 27.58 -13.44 14.06
C GLY A 235 26.96 -13.38 12.66
N SER A 236 25.65 -13.14 12.62
CA SER A 236 24.88 -12.90 11.40
C SER A 236 23.71 -11.95 11.69
N VAL A 237 23.11 -11.40 10.64
CA VAL A 237 21.88 -10.63 10.71
C VAL A 237 20.97 -10.98 9.54
N PHE A 238 19.66 -10.92 9.75
CA PHE A 238 18.68 -11.02 8.67
C PHE A 238 18.42 -9.64 8.08
N LEU A 239 18.55 -9.52 6.75
CA LEU A 239 18.08 -8.37 5.99
C LEU A 239 16.74 -8.71 5.36
N VAL A 240 15.73 -7.90 5.60
CA VAL A 240 14.35 -8.09 5.16
C VAL A 240 13.99 -7.01 4.17
N ALA A 241 13.58 -7.39 2.96
CA ALA A 241 13.09 -6.46 1.95
C ALA A 241 11.62 -6.10 2.19
N SER A 242 11.20 -4.93 1.71
CA SER A 242 9.77 -4.59 1.58
C SER A 242 9.03 -5.61 0.69
N GLU A 243 7.70 -5.67 0.81
CA GLU A 243 6.88 -6.58 0.00
C GLU A 243 7.00 -6.26 -1.50
N ALA A 244 7.22 -7.29 -2.32
CA ALA A 244 7.32 -7.21 -3.78
C ALA A 244 6.99 -8.57 -4.40
N GLU A 245 6.73 -8.60 -5.72
CA GLU A 245 6.43 -9.85 -6.44
C GLU A 245 7.64 -10.79 -6.52
N SER A 246 8.83 -10.24 -6.71
CA SER A 246 10.09 -11.01 -6.73
C SER A 246 11.29 -10.16 -6.32
N TYR A 247 12.38 -10.83 -5.94
CA TYR A 247 13.56 -10.22 -5.34
C TYR A 247 14.83 -10.68 -6.05
N PHE A 248 15.81 -9.76 -6.17
CA PHE A 248 17.14 -10.03 -6.68
C PHE A 248 18.17 -9.34 -5.78
N TRP A 249 18.73 -10.09 -4.83
CA TRP A 249 19.75 -9.56 -3.92
C TRP A 249 21.11 -9.46 -4.60
N SER A 250 21.96 -8.53 -4.13
CA SER A 250 23.36 -8.44 -4.56
C SER A 250 24.18 -9.72 -4.30
N THR A 251 23.68 -10.63 -3.44
CA THR A 251 24.24 -11.97 -3.21
C THR A 251 23.87 -12.99 -4.28
N GLY A 252 22.85 -12.70 -5.10
CA GLY A 252 22.23 -13.63 -6.05
C GLY A 252 21.02 -14.38 -5.50
N ASP A 253 20.63 -14.16 -4.23
CA ASP A 253 19.42 -14.73 -3.65
C ASP A 253 18.15 -14.07 -4.17
N THR A 254 17.02 -14.79 -4.06
CA THR A 254 15.70 -14.34 -4.57
C THR A 254 14.56 -14.41 -3.55
N THR A 255 14.90 -14.55 -2.27
CA THR A 255 13.95 -14.61 -1.15
C THR A 255 13.62 -13.21 -0.61
N ALA A 256 12.50 -13.05 0.10
CA ALA A 256 12.14 -11.77 0.73
C ALA A 256 13.10 -11.33 1.86
N PHE A 257 13.93 -12.26 2.35
CA PHE A 257 14.97 -11.99 3.34
C PHE A 257 16.22 -12.81 3.03
N ILE A 258 17.38 -12.32 3.47
CA ILE A 258 18.66 -13.04 3.43
C ILE A 258 19.33 -13.00 4.81
N GLU A 259 20.07 -14.06 5.14
CA GLU A 259 20.96 -14.06 6.29
C GLU A 259 22.37 -13.70 5.83
N VAL A 260 22.97 -12.66 6.42
CA VAL A 260 24.29 -12.16 6.04
C VAL A 260 25.26 -12.26 7.22
N ALA A 261 26.43 -12.85 6.96
CA ALA A 261 27.50 -13.04 7.95
C ALA A 261 28.84 -12.43 7.50
N GLU A 262 28.92 -11.95 6.26
CA GLU A 262 30.11 -11.30 5.69
C GLU A 262 29.94 -9.78 5.69
N GLY A 263 31.07 -9.07 5.73
CA GLY A 263 31.06 -7.60 5.67
C GLY A 263 30.89 -7.12 4.22
N GLY A 264 30.10 -6.08 4.02
CA GLY A 264 29.82 -5.55 2.68
C GLY A 264 28.55 -4.71 2.63
N ASP A 265 28.26 -4.17 1.44
CA ASP A 265 27.02 -3.45 1.16
C ASP A 265 26.04 -4.37 0.42
N TYR A 266 24.83 -4.47 0.96
CA TYR A 266 23.78 -5.32 0.42
C TYR A 266 22.64 -4.47 -0.14
N THR A 267 22.18 -4.83 -1.34
CA THR A 267 21.04 -4.19 -2.01
C THR A 267 20.07 -5.26 -2.50
N VAL A 268 18.80 -4.90 -2.61
CA VAL A 268 17.80 -5.73 -3.30
C VAL A 268 17.22 -4.97 -4.49
N THR A 269 17.07 -5.66 -5.60
CA THR A 269 16.38 -5.17 -6.79
C THR A 269 15.05 -5.89 -6.94
N THR A 270 13.99 -5.16 -7.22
CA THR A 270 12.65 -5.70 -7.47
C THR A 270 12.14 -5.19 -8.82
N PRO A 271 11.51 -6.03 -9.66
CA PRO A 271 10.94 -5.57 -10.91
C PRO A 271 9.66 -4.75 -10.63
N GLY A 272 9.57 -3.57 -11.25
CA GLY A 272 8.31 -2.85 -11.45
C GLY A 272 7.73 -3.14 -12.83
N LEU A 273 6.55 -2.56 -13.13
CA LEU A 273 5.94 -2.72 -14.44
C LEU A 273 6.81 -2.09 -15.54
N CYS A 274 7.47 -0.97 -15.20
CA CYS A 274 8.21 -0.15 -16.16
C CYS A 274 9.72 -0.36 -16.15
N ARG A 275 10.29 -0.62 -14.98
CA ARG A 275 11.73 -0.80 -14.78
C ARG A 275 11.99 -1.54 -13.48
N GLU A 276 13.23 -1.96 -13.29
CA GLU A 276 13.68 -2.48 -12.02
C GLU A 276 14.04 -1.34 -11.05
N PHE A 277 13.75 -1.54 -9.77
CA PHE A 277 14.06 -0.61 -8.70
C PHE A 277 15.05 -1.25 -7.73
N THR A 278 16.12 -0.54 -7.39
CA THR A 278 17.16 -1.04 -6.47
C THR A 278 17.15 -0.22 -5.18
N SER A 279 17.17 -0.91 -4.03
CA SER A 279 17.19 -0.29 -2.72
C SER A 279 18.44 0.56 -2.48
N ALA A 280 18.38 1.44 -1.48
CA ALA A 280 19.59 1.97 -0.87
C ALA A 280 20.42 0.81 -0.26
N PRO A 281 21.77 0.90 -0.26
CA PRO A 281 22.61 -0.14 0.31
C PRO A 281 22.51 -0.18 1.84
N VAL A 282 22.51 -1.40 2.40
CA VAL A 282 22.68 -1.65 3.83
C VAL A 282 24.08 -2.19 4.09
N SER A 283 24.88 -1.44 4.86
CA SER A 283 26.26 -1.80 5.17
C SER A 283 26.36 -2.73 6.39
N ILE A 284 27.03 -3.87 6.21
CA ILE A 284 27.35 -4.84 7.26
C ILE A 284 28.83 -4.74 7.62
N THR A 285 29.12 -4.67 8.92
CA THR A 285 30.49 -4.60 9.46
C THR A 285 30.78 -5.82 10.34
N VAL A 286 31.70 -6.66 9.89
CA VAL A 286 32.21 -7.80 10.67
C VAL A 286 33.47 -7.40 11.41
N LEU A 287 33.47 -7.59 12.73
CA LEU A 287 34.59 -7.29 13.62
C LEU A 287 35.44 -8.55 13.80
N GLU A 288 36.69 -8.49 13.36
CA GLU A 288 37.66 -9.59 13.44
C GLU A 288 38.44 -9.55 14.75
N SER A 289 38.94 -10.70 15.23
CA SER A 289 39.99 -10.70 16.26
C SER A 289 41.15 -11.55 15.75
N PRO A 290 42.26 -10.92 15.31
CA PRO A 290 43.40 -11.66 14.77
C PRO A 290 43.93 -12.66 15.80
N ALA A 291 44.31 -13.86 15.35
CA ALA A 291 45.00 -14.81 16.20
C ALA A 291 46.30 -14.19 16.74
N PRO A 292 46.67 -14.48 18.00
CA PRO A 292 47.91 -13.95 18.57
C PRO A 292 49.13 -14.51 17.82
N GLU A 293 50.14 -13.68 17.62
CA GLU A 293 51.42 -14.09 17.01
C GLU A 293 52.41 -14.46 18.11
N ILE A 294 52.91 -15.71 18.10
CA ILE A 294 53.96 -16.12 19.05
C ILE A 294 55.27 -15.47 18.64
N GLU A 295 55.82 -14.63 19.51
CA GLU A 295 57.07 -13.91 19.27
C GLU A 295 58.27 -14.75 19.75
N SER A 296 58.17 -15.39 20.92
CA SER A 296 59.23 -16.25 21.43
C SER A 296 58.67 -17.37 22.30
N ALA A 297 59.37 -18.50 22.34
CA ALA A 297 59.09 -19.61 23.24
C ALA A 297 60.42 -20.25 23.67
N GLY A 298 60.62 -20.42 24.98
CA GLY A 298 61.82 -21.02 25.52
C GLY A 298 61.66 -21.48 26.96
N VAL A 299 62.69 -22.16 27.47
CA VAL A 299 62.76 -22.64 28.85
C VAL A 299 63.96 -21.99 29.52
N VAL A 300 63.74 -21.31 30.64
CA VAL A 300 64.80 -20.68 31.44
C VAL A 300 64.57 -21.07 32.90
N ASP A 301 65.59 -21.67 33.53
CA ASP A 301 65.59 -22.08 34.95
C ASP A 301 64.36 -22.92 35.36
N GLY A 302 63.89 -23.82 34.48
CA GLY A 302 62.73 -24.67 34.74
C GLY A 302 61.37 -23.98 34.57
N GLN A 303 61.34 -22.77 34.00
CA GLN A 303 60.11 -22.08 33.63
C GLN A 303 59.96 -22.01 32.11
N ALA A 304 58.76 -22.30 31.62
CA ALA A 304 58.35 -21.94 30.28
C ALA A 304 58.15 -20.42 30.22
N LEU A 305 58.84 -19.77 29.29
CA LEU A 305 58.66 -18.36 28.94
C LEU A 305 58.18 -18.29 27.50
N VAL A 306 56.92 -17.86 27.31
CA VAL A 306 56.31 -17.73 25.98
C VAL A 306 55.77 -16.31 25.83
N SER A 307 56.21 -15.58 24.80
CA SER A 307 55.67 -14.26 24.49
C SER A 307 54.80 -14.29 23.24
N ALA A 308 53.72 -13.50 23.27
CA ALA A 308 52.80 -13.34 22.15
C ALA A 308 52.40 -11.87 21.96
N ILE A 309 52.17 -11.51 20.70
CA ILE A 309 51.71 -10.20 20.26
C ILE A 309 50.22 -10.27 19.96
N GLY A 310 49.46 -9.34 20.56
CA GLY A 310 48.02 -9.14 20.37
C GLY A 310 47.50 -8.05 21.31
N ASP A 311 46.22 -7.70 21.18
CA ASP A 311 45.58 -6.61 21.96
C ASP A 311 45.43 -6.99 23.45
N SER A 312 44.93 -8.20 23.71
CA SER A 312 44.76 -8.74 25.06
C SER A 312 44.89 -10.25 25.03
N ILE A 313 46.05 -10.74 25.46
CA ILE A 313 46.38 -12.18 25.42
C ILE A 313 45.90 -12.87 26.69
N LEU A 314 45.20 -14.00 26.53
CA LEU A 314 44.99 -14.98 27.58
C LEU A 314 45.67 -16.30 27.22
N TRP A 315 46.23 -16.97 28.24
CA TRP A 315 46.97 -18.21 28.09
C TRP A 315 46.22 -19.38 28.72
N TYR A 316 46.34 -20.56 28.13
CA TYR A 316 45.68 -21.78 28.57
C TYR A 316 46.63 -22.98 28.53
N ASP A 317 46.41 -23.95 29.41
CA ASP A 317 47.14 -25.22 29.50
C ASP A 317 46.49 -26.37 28.71
N GLY A 318 45.36 -26.10 28.05
CA GLY A 318 44.65 -27.08 27.24
C GLY A 318 43.73 -26.45 26.19
N PRO A 319 43.46 -27.15 25.08
CA PRO A 319 42.54 -26.66 24.07
C PRO A 319 41.12 -26.62 24.65
N GLY A 320 40.48 -25.46 24.60
CA GLY A 320 39.13 -25.26 25.14
C GLY A 320 39.04 -25.23 26.67
N ALA A 321 40.15 -24.99 27.37
CA ALA A 321 40.14 -24.79 28.82
C ALA A 321 39.23 -23.61 29.20
N ALA A 322 38.40 -23.79 30.24
CA ALA A 322 37.38 -22.81 30.62
C ALA A 322 37.92 -21.56 31.33
N ALA A 323 39.14 -21.63 31.87
CA ALA A 323 39.77 -20.53 32.59
C ALA A 323 41.22 -20.36 32.13
N PRO A 324 41.68 -19.12 31.90
CA PRO A 324 43.07 -18.86 31.55
C PRO A 324 43.98 -19.08 32.75
N ILE A 325 45.18 -19.60 32.50
CA ILE A 325 46.24 -19.77 33.50
C ILE A 325 47.04 -18.49 33.70
N ALA A 326 47.06 -17.60 32.71
CA ALA A 326 47.70 -16.28 32.79
C ALA A 326 47.09 -15.31 31.76
N SER A 327 47.41 -14.02 31.92
CA SER A 327 47.02 -12.95 31.00
C SER A 327 48.18 -11.99 30.74
N GLY A 328 48.19 -11.34 29.58
CA GLY A 328 49.25 -10.41 29.17
C GLY A 328 50.22 -11.03 28.16
N SER A 329 51.12 -10.23 27.61
CA SER A 329 51.98 -10.62 26.48
C SER A 329 53.04 -11.68 26.82
N LEU A 330 53.26 -12.00 28.10
CA LEU A 330 54.25 -12.99 28.55
C LEU A 330 53.59 -14.02 29.47
N LEU A 331 53.73 -15.30 29.11
CA LEU A 331 53.48 -16.45 29.97
C LEU A 331 54.76 -16.84 30.71
N SER A 332 54.67 -17.04 32.02
CA SER A 332 55.74 -17.59 32.86
C SER A 332 55.17 -18.64 33.80
N VAL A 333 55.44 -19.92 33.52
CA VAL A 333 54.90 -21.06 34.28
C VAL A 333 55.99 -22.10 34.50
N PRO A 334 56.15 -22.67 35.72
CA PRO A 334 57.05 -23.79 35.94
C PRO A 334 56.68 -25.01 35.08
N ILE A 335 57.68 -25.69 34.52
CA ILE A 335 57.51 -26.94 33.78
C ILE A 335 58.53 -27.99 34.23
N ASP A 336 58.11 -29.25 34.21
CA ASP A 336 58.95 -30.43 34.55
C ASP A 336 59.07 -31.44 33.39
N SER A 337 58.32 -31.18 32.31
CA SER A 337 58.20 -32.04 31.12
C SER A 337 57.74 -31.22 29.91
N ASP A 338 57.84 -31.80 28.72
CA ASP A 338 57.34 -31.19 27.49
C ASP A 338 55.86 -30.82 27.63
N SER A 339 55.55 -29.54 27.45
CA SER A 339 54.22 -28.96 27.71
C SER A 339 53.75 -28.15 26.50
N THR A 340 52.44 -28.14 26.24
CA THR A 340 51.83 -27.31 25.18
C THR A 340 50.92 -26.28 25.82
N PHE A 341 51.08 -25.02 25.42
CA PHE A 341 50.23 -23.91 25.87
C PHE A 341 49.49 -23.32 24.67
N TYR A 342 48.34 -22.74 24.94
CA TYR A 342 47.49 -22.09 23.94
C TYR A 342 47.33 -20.62 24.31
N ALA A 343 47.31 -19.75 23.30
CA ALA A 343 47.06 -18.33 23.46
C ALA A 343 45.81 -17.94 22.68
N GLU A 344 44.95 -17.12 23.27
CA GLU A 344 43.90 -16.40 22.56
C GLU A 344 44.18 -14.90 22.62
N ASN A 345 43.76 -14.19 21.58
CA ASN A 345 43.74 -12.74 21.56
C ASN A 345 42.28 -12.25 21.69
N ILE A 346 42.06 -11.22 22.51
CA ILE A 346 40.78 -10.57 22.66
C ILE A 346 40.89 -9.14 22.16
N THR A 347 40.30 -8.86 21.00
CA THR A 347 40.14 -7.48 20.50
C THR A 347 38.82 -6.90 21.00
N ARG A 348 38.88 -5.78 21.73
CA ARG A 348 37.67 -5.08 22.20
C ARG A 348 37.31 -3.95 21.25
N TYR A 349 36.18 -4.08 20.59
CA TYR A 349 35.58 -3.01 19.79
C TYR A 349 34.58 -2.23 20.65
N PRO A 350 34.93 -1.03 21.14
CA PRO A 350 33.95 -0.19 21.81
C PRO A 350 32.80 0.11 20.83
N GLY A 351 31.56 -0.08 21.29
CA GLY A 351 30.39 0.41 20.57
C GLY A 351 30.37 1.93 20.53
N GLU A 352 29.41 2.49 19.80
CA GLU A 352 29.18 3.92 19.81
C GLU A 352 28.76 4.39 21.20
N LEU A 353 29.25 5.57 21.59
CA LEU A 353 28.85 6.24 22.81
C LEU A 353 27.64 7.10 22.50
N PHE A 354 26.52 6.79 23.13
CA PHE A 354 25.33 7.63 23.08
C PHE A 354 25.21 8.42 24.38
N LEU A 355 24.99 9.73 24.27
CA LEU A 355 24.53 10.53 25.39
C LEU A 355 23.08 10.15 25.67
N THR A 356 22.82 9.63 26.87
CA THR A 356 21.47 9.28 27.34
C THR A 356 21.19 9.92 28.70
N GLY A 357 19.92 10.04 29.08
CA GLY A 357 19.46 10.75 30.27
C GLY A 357 19.04 12.20 30.01
N MET A 358 18.16 12.74 30.87
CA MET A 358 17.73 14.14 30.78
C MET A 358 18.88 15.07 31.19
N MET A 359 19.34 15.93 30.28
CA MET A 359 20.39 16.92 30.58
C MET A 359 19.96 17.96 31.63
N GLU A 360 18.65 18.12 31.87
CA GLU A 360 18.09 19.12 32.78
C GLU A 360 17.21 18.51 33.89
N HIS A 361 17.67 17.44 34.54
CA HIS A 361 16.95 16.96 35.72
C HIS A 361 17.18 17.90 36.92
N GLN A 362 16.15 18.67 37.31
CA GLN A 362 16.13 19.37 38.58
C GLN A 362 15.46 18.50 39.66
N GLY A 363 16.27 17.99 40.59
CA GLY A 363 15.75 17.34 41.79
C GLY A 363 14.90 18.31 42.62
N GLY A 364 13.73 17.87 43.09
CA GLY A 364 12.86 18.71 43.93
C GLY A 364 13.48 19.01 45.31
N ASN A 365 13.20 20.20 45.84
CA ASN A 365 13.72 20.75 47.12
C ASN A 365 13.27 20.02 48.41
N TYR A 366 12.63 18.85 48.34
CA TYR A 366 12.02 18.22 49.51
C TYR A 366 12.75 16.94 49.94
N SER A 367 13.38 16.99 51.12
CA SER A 367 14.00 15.86 51.81
C SER A 367 12.95 14.99 52.51
N GLY A 368 12.36 14.05 51.78
CA GLY A 368 11.58 12.96 52.36
C GLY A 368 12.49 11.82 52.83
N ASN A 369 12.28 11.31 54.04
CA ASN A 369 13.13 10.30 54.71
C ASN A 369 13.20 8.89 54.05
N GLN A 370 12.84 8.74 52.79
CA GLN A 370 13.03 7.51 52.03
C GLN A 370 13.46 7.87 50.60
N TYR A 371 14.77 7.77 50.34
CA TYR A 371 15.44 7.98 49.05
C TYR A 371 15.53 9.44 48.55
N ASN A 372 16.59 10.14 48.97
CA ASN A 372 17.00 11.39 48.32
C ASN A 372 17.77 11.06 47.03
N GLY A 373 17.14 11.31 45.88
CA GLY A 373 17.81 11.45 44.57
C GLY A 373 18.46 10.18 44.02
N ALA A 374 17.65 9.22 43.56
CA ALA A 374 18.14 8.22 42.62
C ALA A 374 18.01 8.77 41.19
N VAL A 375 19.09 8.67 40.40
CA VAL A 375 18.97 8.76 38.94
C VAL A 375 18.45 7.41 38.48
N ILE A 376 17.19 7.37 38.05
CA ILE A 376 16.57 6.16 37.51
C ILE A 376 16.82 6.18 36.01
N PHE A 377 17.45 5.12 35.50
CA PHE A 377 17.63 4.89 34.07
C PHE A 377 16.70 3.75 33.65
N ASP A 378 15.83 4.00 32.69
CA ASP A 378 15.07 2.94 32.04
C ASP A 378 15.96 2.29 30.97
N CYS A 379 16.29 1.02 31.18
CA CYS A 379 17.10 0.20 30.28
C CYS A 379 16.19 -0.57 29.33
N LEU A 380 16.02 -0.06 28.10
CA LEU A 380 15.20 -0.71 27.07
C LEU A 380 15.98 -1.77 26.26
N SER A 381 17.32 -1.79 26.38
CA SER A 381 18.23 -2.75 25.75
C SER A 381 19.52 -2.93 26.56
N PRO A 382 20.19 -4.11 26.56
CA PRO A 382 21.42 -4.32 27.31
C PRO A 382 22.54 -3.32 26.96
N PHE A 383 23.18 -2.72 27.97
CA PHE A 383 24.31 -1.80 27.78
C PHE A 383 25.32 -1.89 28.94
N THR A 384 26.52 -1.35 28.75
CA THR A 384 27.51 -1.15 29.82
C THR A 384 27.59 0.34 30.15
N LEU A 385 27.24 0.72 31.38
CA LEU A 385 27.40 2.09 31.86
C LEU A 385 28.89 2.37 32.15
N ARG A 386 29.51 3.25 31.35
CA ARG A 386 30.95 3.58 31.46
C ARG A 386 31.21 4.67 32.50
N GLU A 387 30.48 5.76 32.40
CA GLU A 387 30.59 6.92 33.29
C GLU A 387 29.23 7.60 33.43
N VAL A 388 29.02 8.29 34.55
CA VAL A 388 27.84 9.14 34.81
C VAL A 388 28.36 10.46 35.32
N LEU A 389 27.97 11.56 34.67
CA LEU A 389 28.19 12.89 35.21
C LEU A 389 27.03 13.24 36.15
N VAL A 390 27.34 13.47 37.43
CA VAL A 390 26.35 13.84 38.45
C VAL A 390 26.62 15.27 38.90
N TYR A 391 25.63 16.14 38.76
CA TYR A 391 25.67 17.49 39.31
C TYR A 391 25.16 17.47 40.76
N THR A 392 25.95 18.02 41.68
CA THR A 392 25.56 18.17 43.09
C THR A 392 25.65 19.63 43.51
N ASP A 393 24.93 19.97 44.57
CA ASP A 393 24.83 21.32 45.13
C ASP A 393 26.05 21.73 45.98
N THR A 394 27.01 20.82 46.21
CA THR A 394 28.18 21.05 47.07
C THR A 394 29.43 20.34 46.58
N ASP A 395 30.60 20.98 46.60
CA ASP A 395 31.90 20.35 46.30
C ASP A 395 32.30 19.29 47.35
N GLY A 396 32.78 18.12 46.91
CA GLY A 396 33.47 17.10 47.74
C GLY A 396 33.13 15.63 47.42
N PRO A 397 33.96 14.66 47.86
CA PRO A 397 33.66 13.23 47.74
C PRO A 397 32.52 12.83 48.68
N ARG A 398 31.55 12.05 48.18
CA ARG A 398 30.50 11.41 48.99
C ARG A 398 30.59 9.90 48.96
#